data_AF-A0A8C6YKK5-F1
#
_entry.id   AF-A0A8C6YKK5-F1
#
_cell.length_a   1.000
_cell.length_b   1.000
_cell.length_c   1.000
_cell.angle_alpha   90.00
_cell.angle_beta   90.00
_cell.angle_gamma   90.00
#
_symmetry.space_group_name_H-M   'P 1'
#
loop_
_entity.id
_entity.type
_entity.pdbx_description
1 polymer ?
#
loop_
_entity_poly.entity_id
_entity_poly.type
_entity_poly.pdbx_seq_one_letter_code
_entity_poly.pdbx_strand_id
1 'polypeptide(L)'
;MDKVMQELGKSLTDQDVNMLAAQHFESQQLLENKWNNELKQTTAIQKQEYQEWVVKLHQDLKNPNSTIVPLYFHAYTKGNG
;
A
#
# COMPACT_ATOMS: atom_id res chain seq x y z
N MET A 1 -10.58 6.66 21.24
CA MET A 1 -10.79 8.08 21.59
C MET A 1 -12.16 8.33 22.19
N ASP A 2 -13.26 7.90 21.56
CA ASP A 2 -14.63 8.20 22.02
C ASP A 2 -14.93 7.83 23.48
N LYS A 3 -14.48 6.64 23.92
CA LYS A 3 -14.70 6.18 25.31
C LYS A 3 -13.91 6.98 26.35
N VAL A 4 -12.76 7.53 25.96
CA VAL A 4 -11.89 8.31 26.85
C VAL A 4 -12.35 9.75 26.93
N MET A 5 -12.86 10.30 25.81
CA MET A 5 -13.55 11.60 25.82
C MET A 5 -14.75 11.63 26.78
N GLN A 6 -15.42 10.49 27.02
CA GLN A 6 -16.56 10.40 27.93
C GLN A 6 -16.19 10.38 29.44
N GLU A 7 -14.93 10.10 29.77
CA GLU A 7 -14.41 10.00 31.15
C GLU A 7 -13.51 11.17 31.58
N LEU A 8 -13.23 12.12 30.67
CA LEU A 8 -12.59 13.40 31.04
C LEU A 8 -13.35 14.10 32.15
N GLY A 9 -12.63 14.50 33.19
CA GLY A 9 -13.19 15.25 34.31
C GLY A 9 -14.02 14.41 35.29
N LYS A 10 -14.08 13.08 35.10
CA LYS A 10 -14.71 12.12 36.04
C LYS A 10 -13.67 11.23 36.73
N SER A 11 -12.82 10.57 35.94
CA SER A 11 -11.78 9.62 36.38
C SER A 11 -10.44 9.87 35.71
N LEU A 12 -10.45 10.49 34.52
CA LEU A 12 -9.26 10.85 33.74
C LEU A 12 -9.08 12.37 33.74
N THR A 13 -7.83 12.78 33.95
CA THR A 13 -7.41 14.19 33.91
C THR A 13 -7.08 14.60 32.48
N ASP A 14 -7.06 15.92 32.20
CA ASP A 14 -6.60 16.44 30.90
C ASP A 14 -5.20 15.93 30.51
N GLN A 15 -4.34 15.64 31.51
CA GLN A 15 -3.04 15.02 31.28
C GLN A 15 -3.13 13.61 30.70
N ASP A 16 -4.06 12.80 31.20
CA ASP A 16 -4.26 11.42 30.70
C ASP A 16 -4.75 11.42 29.25
N VAL A 17 -5.53 12.44 28.89
CA VAL A 17 -6.07 12.64 27.54
C VAL A 17 -4.99 13.06 26.58
N ASN A 18 -4.13 13.98 26.98
CA ASN A 18 -2.99 14.41 26.18
C ASN A 18 -2.03 13.25 25.94
N MET A 19 -1.80 12.41 26.96
CA MET A 19 -0.98 11.20 26.83
C MET A 19 -1.61 10.19 25.87
N LEU A 20 -2.92 9.95 25.98
CA LEU A 20 -3.61 9.05 25.05
C LEU A 20 -3.63 9.60 23.62
N ALA A 21 -3.83 10.91 23.46
CA ALA A 21 -3.79 11.56 22.15
C ALA A 21 -2.39 11.41 21.54
N ALA A 22 -1.32 11.61 22.31
CA ALA A 22 0.04 11.40 21.86
C ALA A 22 0.28 9.95 21.40
N GLN A 23 -0.13 8.97 22.21
CA GLN A 23 -0.03 7.55 21.84
C GLN A 23 -0.85 7.22 20.57
N HIS A 24 -2.04 7.79 20.44
CA HIS A 24 -2.86 7.63 19.26
C HIS A 24 -2.19 8.20 18.01
N PHE A 25 -1.62 9.41 18.10
CA PHE A 25 -0.90 10.04 16.99
C PHE A 25 0.36 9.26 16.59
N GLU A 26 1.14 8.78 17.56
CA GLU A 26 2.31 7.94 17.29
C GLU A 26 1.92 6.64 16.57
N SER A 27 0.86 5.98 17.04
CA SER A 27 0.34 4.75 16.43
C SER A 27 -0.17 4.98 15.00
N GLN A 28 -0.93 6.06 14.77
CA GLN A 28 -1.41 6.45 13.44
C GLN A 28 -0.23 6.75 12.50
N GLN A 29 0.76 7.52 12.95
CA GLN A 29 1.94 7.84 12.15
C GLN A 29 2.73 6.58 11.75
N LEU A 30 2.88 5.62 12.67
CA LEU A 30 3.54 4.35 12.35
C LEU A 30 2.78 3.57 11.28
N LEU A 31 1.45 3.53 11.37
CA LEU A 31 0.59 2.86 10.40
C LEU A 31 0.64 3.53 9.02
N GLU A 32 0.55 4.86 8.98
CA GLU A 32 0.69 5.64 7.74
C GLU A 32 2.05 5.44 7.08
N ASN A 33 3.13 5.42 7.87
CA ASN A 33 4.47 5.15 7.37
C ASN A 33 4.58 3.74 6.78
N LYS A 34 3.98 2.73 7.44
CA LYS A 34 3.93 1.36 6.92
C LYS A 34 3.21 1.30 5.58
N TRP A 35 2.01 1.86 5.48
CA TRP A 35 1.24 1.85 4.23
C TRP A 35 1.93 2.65 3.12
N ASN A 36 2.55 3.79 3.43
CA ASN A 36 3.34 4.54 2.45
C ASN A 36 4.52 3.70 1.91
N ASN A 37 5.18 2.91 2.76
CA ASN A 37 6.27 2.05 2.32
C ASN A 37 5.76 0.88 1.46
N GLU A 38 4.69 0.21 1.86
CA GLU A 38 4.07 -0.88 1.09
C GLU A 38 3.58 -0.39 -0.28
N LEU A 39 2.96 0.79 -0.33
CA LEU A 39 2.50 1.41 -1.58
C LEU A 39 3.67 1.77 -2.49
N LYS A 40 4.72 2.40 -1.95
CA LYS A 40 5.94 2.73 -2.71
C LYS A 40 6.59 1.48 -3.29
N GLN A 41 6.74 0.43 -2.50
CA GLN A 41 7.34 -0.83 -2.93
C GLN A 41 6.50 -1.49 -4.04
N THR A 42 5.19 -1.61 -3.83
CA THR A 42 4.29 -2.22 -4.81
C THR A 42 4.31 -1.44 -6.12
N THR A 43 4.24 -0.11 -6.05
CA THR A 43 4.29 0.76 -7.24
C THR A 43 5.62 0.61 -7.99
N ALA A 44 6.74 0.50 -7.26
CA ALA A 44 8.05 0.31 -7.87
C ALA A 44 8.14 -1.04 -8.61
N ILE A 45 7.66 -2.13 -7.98
CA ILE A 45 7.62 -3.47 -8.58
C ILE A 45 6.74 -3.46 -9.84
N GLN A 46 5.51 -2.95 -9.74
CA GLN A 46 4.58 -2.91 -10.88
C GLN A 46 5.15 -2.10 -12.06
N LYS A 47 5.83 -0.98 -11.77
CA LYS A 47 6.50 -0.17 -12.80
C LYS A 47 7.63 -0.95 -13.47
N GLN A 48 8.45 -1.66 -12.71
CA GLN A 48 9.53 -2.47 -13.24
C GLN A 48 9.01 -3.62 -14.10
N GLU A 49 8.05 -4.39 -13.59
CA GLU A 49 7.42 -5.51 -14.33
C GLU A 49 6.81 -5.03 -15.65
N TYR A 50 6.15 -3.86 -15.63
CA TYR A 50 5.61 -3.26 -16.85
C TYR A 50 6.72 -2.88 -17.83
N GLN A 51 7.80 -2.26 -17.37
CA GLN A 51 8.93 -1.91 -18.23
C GLN A 51 9.57 -3.14 -18.87
N GLU A 52 9.79 -4.21 -18.09
CA GLU A 52 10.33 -5.48 -18.59
C GLU A 52 9.39 -6.11 -19.63
N TRP A 53 8.08 -6.09 -19.37
CA TRP A 53 7.07 -6.56 -20.32
C TRP A 53 7.11 -5.77 -21.63
N VAL A 54 7.18 -4.44 -21.59
CA VAL A 54 7.27 -3.59 -22.79
C VAL A 54 8.52 -3.93 -23.60
N VAL A 55 9.67 -4.11 -22.93
CA VAL A 55 10.93 -4.48 -23.62
C VAL A 55 10.79 -5.85 -24.29
N LYS A 56 10.25 -6.83 -23.58
CA LYS A 56 10.03 -8.18 -24.11
C LYS A 56 9.06 -8.18 -25.29
N LEU A 57 7.97 -7.43 -25.21
CA LEU A 57 7.01 -7.27 -26.31
C LEU A 57 7.70 -6.73 -27.57
N HIS A 58 8.53 -5.69 -27.44
CA HIS A 58 9.26 -5.15 -28.57
C HIS A 58 10.28 -6.13 -29.16
N GLN A 59 10.88 -6.98 -28.34
CA GLN A 59 11.78 -8.05 -28.81
C GLN A 59 11.01 -9.14 -29.56
N ASP A 60 9.87 -9.56 -29.02
CA ASP A 60 9.01 -10.58 -29.64
C ASP A 60 8.43 -10.09 -30.98
N LEU A 61 8.00 -8.83 -31.09
CA LEU A 61 7.53 -8.25 -32.34
C LEU A 61 8.60 -8.18 -33.44
N LYS A 62 9.89 -8.11 -33.06
CA LYS A 62 11.00 -8.15 -34.01
C LYS A 62 11.35 -9.57 -34.44
N ASN A 63 10.84 -10.58 -33.75
CA ASN A 63 11.09 -11.98 -34.06
C ASN A 63 9.89 -12.57 -34.83
N PRO A 64 10.02 -12.86 -36.14
CA PRO A 64 8.89 -13.31 -36.96
C PRO A 64 8.28 -14.66 -36.56
N ASN A 65 8.87 -15.38 -35.60
CA ASN A 65 8.41 -16.68 -35.10
C ASN A 65 7.87 -16.65 -33.66
N SER A 66 7.78 -15.48 -33.01
CA SER A 66 7.28 -15.37 -31.62
C SER A 66 5.75 -15.35 -31.55
N THR A 67 5.15 -16.41 -31.01
CA THR A 67 3.71 -16.42 -30.65
C THR A 67 3.50 -15.63 -29.36
N ILE A 68 2.94 -14.42 -29.46
CA ILE A 68 2.66 -13.57 -28.31
C ILE A 68 1.52 -14.20 -27.50
N VAL A 69 1.83 -14.94 -26.44
CA VAL A 69 0.87 -15.34 -25.41
C VAL A 69 1.13 -14.48 -24.16
N PRO A 70 0.30 -13.48 -23.86
CA PRO A 70 0.53 -12.61 -22.71
C PRO A 70 0.08 -13.32 -21.43
N LEU A 71 1.00 -14.08 -20.81
CA LEU A 71 0.76 -14.81 -19.56
C LEU A 71 0.56 -13.90 -18.33
N TYR A 72 0.90 -12.61 -18.41
CA TYR A 72 0.89 -11.70 -17.25
C TYR A 72 -0.38 -10.84 -17.11
N PHE A 73 -1.17 -10.65 -18.17
CA PHE A 73 -2.45 -9.90 -18.05
C PHE A 73 -3.50 -10.67 -17.22
N HIS A 74 -3.36 -11.99 -17.13
CA HIS A 74 -4.27 -12.87 -16.41
C HIS A 74 -4.18 -12.74 -14.87
N ALA A 75 -3.06 -12.23 -14.33
CA ALA A 75 -2.88 -12.02 -12.90
C ALA A 75 -3.60 -10.74 -12.43
N TYR A 76 -3.58 -9.68 -13.24
CA TYR A 76 -4.28 -8.42 -12.93
C TYR A 76 -5.81 -8.54 -13.01
N THR A 77 -6.34 -9.47 -13.80
CA THR A 77 -7.79 -9.69 -13.92
C THR A 77 -8.37 -10.67 -12.90
N LYS A 78 -7.53 -11.43 -12.18
CA LYS A 78 -7.99 -12.42 -11.17
C LYS A 78 -7.79 -11.99 -9.71
N GLY A 79 -7.12 -10.85 -9.46
CA GLY A 79 -6.89 -10.34 -8.11
C GLY A 79 -8.01 -9.48 -7.50
N ASN A 80 -9.09 -9.23 -8.25
CA ASN A 80 -10.28 -8.52 -7.76
C ASN A 80 -11.50 -9.42 -7.92
N GLY A 81 -11.70 -10.34 -6.97
CA GLY A 81 -12.86 -11.22 -6.84
C GLY A 81 -13.03 -11.62 -5.39
#